data_AF-A0A4U1JM35-F1
#
_entry.id   AF-A0A4U1JM35-F1
#
_cell.length_a   1.000
_cell.length_b   1.000
_cell.length_c   1.000
_cell.angle_alpha   90.00
_cell.angle_beta   90.00
_cell.angle_gamma   90.00
#
_symmetry.space_group_name_H-M   'P 1'
#
loop_
_entity.id
_entity.type
_entity.pdbx_description
1 polymer ?
#
loop_
_entity_poly.entity_id
_entity_poly.type
_entity_poly.pdbx_seq_one_letter_code
_entity_poly.pdbx_strand_id
1 'polypeptide(L)'
;MNRKAFETNPRLLLVLPLALSLLAGCKRGVECTTEITAGTGTFKGTARGEGDEKGPVMKAALRDACQRMCVDTKAAMIDACVTRCTVDVGATKIGARTSCND
;
A
#
# COMPACT_ATOMS: atom_id res chain seq x y z
N MET A 1 -16.74 -39.90 7.86
CA MET A 1 -16.47 -40.83 8.97
C MET A 1 -15.12 -40.41 9.56
N ASN A 2 -14.92 -39.97 10.81
CA ASN A 2 -15.65 -40.05 12.07
C ASN A 2 -15.27 -38.85 12.95
N ARG A 3 -16.25 -38.24 13.63
CA ARG A 3 -16.03 -37.31 14.76
C ARG A 3 -15.68 -38.15 15.99
N LYS A 4 -14.61 -37.80 16.71
CA LYS A 4 -14.45 -38.19 18.12
C LYS A 4 -14.23 -36.93 18.94
N ALA A 5 -15.24 -36.62 19.76
CA ALA A 5 -15.17 -35.68 20.85
C ALA A 5 -14.06 -36.11 21.81
N PHE A 6 -13.16 -35.20 22.17
CA PHE A 6 -12.17 -35.43 23.21
C PHE A 6 -12.60 -34.68 24.46
N GLU A 7 -12.93 -35.47 25.46
CA GLU A 7 -13.43 -35.13 26.79
C GLU A 7 -12.35 -34.36 27.58
N THR A 8 -12.73 -33.23 28.14
CA THR A 8 -11.89 -32.32 28.94
C THR A 8 -11.68 -32.89 30.34
N ASN A 9 -10.43 -33.18 30.75
CA ASN A 9 -10.09 -33.54 32.13
C ASN A 9 -9.01 -32.57 32.70
N PRO A 10 -9.21 -31.95 33.88
CA PRO A 10 -8.60 -30.65 34.23
C PRO A 10 -7.37 -30.77 35.14
N ARG A 11 -6.51 -31.77 34.94
CA ARG A 11 -5.41 -32.10 35.88
C ARG A 11 -4.02 -32.19 35.24
N LEU A 12 -3.64 -31.24 34.39
CA LEU A 12 -2.22 -31.07 34.04
C LEU A 12 -1.86 -29.58 34.01
N LEU A 13 -1.59 -29.08 35.21
CA LEU A 13 -1.22 -27.72 35.58
C LEU A 13 0.30 -27.50 35.36
N LEU A 14 0.83 -27.87 34.20
CA LEU A 14 2.24 -27.71 33.83
C LEU A 14 2.32 -27.83 32.31
N VAL A 15 2.31 -26.71 31.58
CA VAL A 15 3.44 -26.16 30.80
C VAL A 15 2.96 -24.84 30.17
N LEU A 16 3.04 -23.77 30.96
CA LEU A 16 3.00 -22.39 30.49
C LEU A 16 4.36 -22.13 29.80
N PRO A 17 4.51 -22.33 28.47
CA PRO A 17 4.62 -21.15 27.61
C PRO A 17 4.15 -21.42 26.17
N LEU A 18 2.86 -21.69 25.91
CA LEU A 18 2.30 -21.47 24.56
C LEU A 18 1.79 -20.03 24.35
N ALA A 19 1.93 -19.17 25.36
CA ALA A 19 1.44 -17.79 25.32
C ALA A 19 2.45 -16.76 24.78
N LEU A 20 3.69 -17.15 24.44
CA LEU A 20 4.70 -16.22 23.89
C LEU A 20 5.02 -16.42 22.40
N SER A 21 4.24 -17.21 21.66
CA SER A 21 4.31 -17.22 20.19
C SER A 21 3.52 -16.08 19.54
N LEU A 22 3.04 -15.11 20.32
CA LEU A 22 2.47 -13.83 19.86
C LEU A 22 3.51 -12.89 19.20
N LEU A 23 4.71 -13.39 18.86
CA LEU A 23 5.69 -12.75 17.98
C LEU A 23 5.27 -12.77 16.48
N ALA A 24 3.98 -12.87 16.17
CA ALA A 24 3.48 -12.74 14.81
C ALA A 24 3.45 -11.26 14.41
N GLY A 25 4.65 -10.72 14.18
CA GLY A 25 4.99 -9.55 13.37
C GLY A 25 4.09 -8.33 13.53
N CYS A 26 4.64 -7.28 14.16
CA CYS A 26 4.29 -5.92 13.72
C CYS A 26 4.62 -5.85 12.22
N LYS A 27 3.63 -6.12 11.35
CA LYS A 27 3.76 -5.83 9.94
C LYS A 27 3.99 -4.33 9.86
N ARG A 28 5.23 -3.92 9.59
CA ARG A 28 5.52 -2.51 9.33
C ARG A 28 4.70 -2.12 8.10
N GLY A 29 3.86 -1.11 8.28
CA GLY A 29 2.99 -0.62 7.23
C GLY A 29 3.74 0.48 6.50
N VAL A 30 3.92 0.34 5.20
CA VAL A 30 4.52 1.40 4.40
C VAL A 30 3.42 2.30 3.87
N GLU A 31 3.51 3.59 4.10
CA GLU A 31 2.68 4.61 3.45
C GLU A 31 3.55 5.46 2.53
N CYS A 32 3.22 5.50 1.24
CA CYS A 32 3.86 6.40 0.29
C CYS A 32 2.88 7.48 -0.17
N THR A 33 3.39 8.71 -0.26
CA THR A 33 2.70 9.86 -0.84
C THR A 33 3.47 10.32 -2.07
N THR A 34 2.79 10.49 -3.19
CA THR A 34 3.35 11.08 -4.40
C THR A 34 2.67 12.40 -4.71
N GLU A 35 3.46 13.44 -4.95
CA GLU A 35 3.02 14.74 -5.41
C GLU A 35 3.47 14.94 -6.85
N ILE A 36 2.54 15.26 -7.75
CA ILE A 36 2.80 15.55 -9.16
C ILE A 36 2.52 17.02 -9.39
N THR A 37 3.48 17.76 -9.94
CA THR A 37 3.31 19.15 -10.34
C THR A 37 3.17 19.20 -11.85
N ALA A 38 1.96 19.55 -12.33
CA ALA A 38 1.64 19.64 -13.74
C ALA A 38 0.77 20.87 -14.01
N GLY A 39 1.18 21.69 -14.98
CA GLY A 39 0.47 22.91 -15.35
C GLY A 39 0.28 23.85 -14.16
N THR A 40 -0.98 24.08 -13.79
CA THR A 40 -1.40 25.05 -12.75
C THR A 40 -1.55 24.45 -11.35
N GLY A 41 -1.35 23.14 -11.18
CA GLY A 41 -1.72 22.43 -9.96
C GLY A 41 -0.66 21.47 -9.44
N THR A 42 -0.82 21.09 -8.17
CA THR A 42 -0.09 19.97 -7.56
C THR A 42 -1.11 18.92 -7.11
N PHE A 43 -0.91 17.69 -7.55
CA PHE A 43 -1.80 16.56 -7.36
C PHE A 43 -1.15 15.55 -6.44
N LYS A 44 -1.79 15.22 -5.32
CA LYS A 44 -1.25 14.30 -4.32
C LYS A 44 -2.00 12.98 -4.33
N GLY A 45 -1.29 11.87 -4.47
CA GLY A 45 -1.82 10.52 -4.32
C GLY A 45 -1.12 9.76 -3.21
N THR A 46 -1.86 8.92 -2.50
CA THR A 46 -1.33 8.14 -1.38
C THR A 46 -1.66 6.67 -1.54
N ALA A 47 -0.74 5.81 -1.11
CA ALA A 47 -0.96 4.38 -1.05
C ALA A 47 -0.34 3.80 0.22
N ARG A 48 -0.97 2.74 0.73
CA ARG A 48 -0.50 1.98 1.88
C ARG A 48 -0.33 0.52 1.49
N GLY A 49 0.70 -0.12 2.04
CA GLY A 49 0.93 -1.55 1.90
C GLY A 49 1.41 -2.16 3.21
N GLU A 50 1.21 -3.47 3.35
CA GLU A 50 1.76 -4.23 4.46
C GLU A 50 3.07 -4.91 4.03
N GLY A 51 4.12 -4.79 4.85
CA GLY A 51 5.42 -5.43 4.60
C GLY A 51 6.45 -4.46 4.01
N ASP A 52 7.69 -4.94 3.86
CA ASP A 52 8.86 -4.12 3.50
C ASP A 52 8.92 -3.69 2.02
N GLU A 53 7.86 -3.97 1.23
CA GLU A 53 7.84 -3.72 -0.22
C GLU A 53 7.43 -2.28 -0.55
N LYS A 54 8.38 -1.34 -0.43
CA LYS A 54 8.18 0.07 -0.78
C LYS A 54 7.86 0.29 -2.27
N GLY A 55 8.48 -0.49 -3.16
CA GLY A 55 8.37 -0.31 -4.61
C GLY A 55 6.93 -0.36 -5.16
N PRO A 56 6.14 -1.40 -4.83
CA PRO A 56 4.73 -1.48 -5.19
C PRO A 56 3.88 -0.34 -4.61
N VAL A 57 4.11 0.04 -3.35
CA VAL A 57 3.36 1.11 -2.68
C VAL A 57 3.67 2.47 -3.32
N MET A 58 4.93 2.74 -3.67
CA MET A 58 5.32 3.93 -4.44
C MET A 58 4.62 4.00 -5.79
N LYS A 59 4.61 2.89 -6.55
CA LYS A 59 3.93 2.84 -7.86
C LYS A 59 2.44 3.08 -7.73
N ALA A 60 1.80 2.54 -6.69
CA ALA A 60 0.39 2.76 -6.41
C ALA A 60 0.12 4.23 -6.04
N ALA A 61 0.94 4.85 -5.20
CA ALA A 61 0.82 6.27 -4.83
C ALA A 61 0.99 7.19 -6.05
N LEU A 62 1.95 6.89 -6.94
CA LEU A 62 2.15 7.61 -8.19
C LEU A 62 0.93 7.47 -9.12
N ARG A 63 0.38 6.26 -9.25
CA ARG A 63 -0.81 6.02 -10.07
C ARG A 63 -2.02 6.77 -9.54
N ASP A 64 -2.22 6.82 -8.21
CA ASP A 64 -3.29 7.60 -7.58
C ASP A 64 -3.13 9.11 -7.84
N ALA A 65 -1.90 9.64 -7.73
CA ALA A 65 -1.62 11.04 -8.02
C ALA A 65 -1.91 11.40 -9.49
N CYS A 66 -1.48 10.52 -10.41
CA CYS A 66 -1.79 10.65 -11.84
C CYS A 66 -3.31 10.59 -12.10
N GLN A 67 -4.03 9.70 -11.43
CA GLN A 67 -5.47 9.59 -11.57
C GLN A 67 -6.18 10.86 -11.14
N ARG A 68 -5.79 11.45 -10.00
CA ARG A 68 -6.33 12.74 -9.54
C ARG A 68 -6.07 13.87 -10.52
N MET A 69 -4.85 13.95 -11.07
CA MET A 69 -4.52 14.91 -12.13
C MET A 69 -5.42 14.74 -13.36
N CYS A 70 -5.60 13.50 -13.82
CA CYS A 70 -6.41 13.20 -15.00
C CYS A 70 -7.90 13.50 -14.79
N VAL A 71 -8.42 13.28 -13.59
CA VAL A 71 -9.80 13.62 -13.22
C VAL A 71 -9.98 15.14 -13.16
N ASP A 72 -9.06 15.86 -12.50
CA ASP A 72 -9.12 17.32 -12.36
C ASP A 72 -9.04 18.03 -13.72
N THR A 73 -8.16 17.55 -14.59
CA THR A 73 -8.02 18.04 -15.98
C THR A 73 -9.13 17.58 -16.92
N LYS A 74 -10.11 16.81 -16.42
CA LYS A 74 -11.25 16.29 -17.18
C LYS A 74 -10.83 15.53 -18.44
N ALA A 75 -9.81 14.68 -18.31
CA ALA A 75 -9.33 13.89 -19.43
C ALA A 75 -10.46 12.97 -19.97
N ALA A 76 -10.65 12.98 -21.30
CA ALA A 76 -11.69 12.19 -21.96
C ALA A 76 -11.52 10.67 -21.77
N MET A 77 -10.27 10.22 -21.56
CA MET A 77 -9.93 8.83 -21.27
C MET A 77 -8.96 8.79 -20.07
N ILE A 78 -9.50 8.51 -18.88
CA ILE A 78 -8.73 8.54 -17.63
C ILE A 78 -7.58 7.54 -17.64
N ASP A 79 -7.81 6.28 -18.03
CA ASP A 79 -6.75 5.26 -18.02
C ASP A 79 -5.59 5.60 -18.95
N ALA A 80 -5.88 6.06 -20.18
CA ALA A 80 -4.85 6.49 -21.13
C ALA A 80 -4.05 7.69 -20.59
N CYS A 81 -4.74 8.64 -19.92
CA CYS A 81 -4.09 9.77 -19.27
C CYS A 81 -3.18 9.32 -18.11
N VAL A 82 -3.63 8.38 -17.28
CA VAL A 82 -2.83 7.85 -16.16
C VAL A 82 -1.60 7.12 -16.69
N THR A 83 -1.74 6.28 -17.72
CA THR A 83 -0.59 5.63 -18.37
C THR A 83 0.39 6.66 -18.91
N ARG A 84 -0.10 7.69 -19.61
CA ARG A 84 0.76 8.79 -20.11
C ARG A 84 1.49 9.50 -18.98
N CYS A 85 0.77 9.87 -17.93
CA CYS A 85 1.31 10.55 -16.75
C CYS A 85 2.44 9.75 -16.09
N THR A 86 2.25 8.45 -15.86
CA THR A 86 3.30 7.60 -15.27
C THR A 86 4.54 7.49 -16.16
N VAL A 87 4.37 7.41 -17.48
CA VAL A 87 5.47 7.43 -18.45
C VAL A 87 6.21 8.76 -18.46
N ASP A 88 5.48 9.88 -18.45
CA ASP A 88 6.06 11.22 -18.49
C ASP A 88 6.78 11.57 -17.17
N VAL A 89 6.29 11.07 -16.03
CA VAL A 89 7.01 11.12 -14.74
C VAL A 89 8.29 10.28 -14.79
N GLY A 90 8.23 9.06 -15.31
CA GLY A 90 9.41 8.19 -15.47
C GLY A 90 10.45 8.76 -16.45
N ALA A 91 10.01 9.50 -17.45
CA ALA A 91 10.85 10.23 -18.39
C ALA A 91 11.21 11.66 -17.91
N THR A 92 10.93 11.99 -16.64
CA THR A 92 11.22 13.28 -15.98
C THR A 92 10.70 14.52 -16.73
N LYS A 93 9.66 14.36 -17.54
CA LYS A 93 8.98 15.47 -18.23
C LYS A 93 8.01 16.21 -17.31
N ILE A 94 7.47 15.51 -16.32
CA ILE A 94 6.59 16.06 -15.29
C ILE A 94 7.30 15.93 -13.95
N GLY A 95 7.30 16.99 -13.15
CA GLY A 95 7.85 16.96 -11.81
C GLY A 95 7.02 16.06 -10.90
N ALA A 96 7.63 15.04 -10.32
CA ALA A 96 7.01 14.22 -9.28
C ALA A 96 7.95 14.04 -8.09
N ARG A 97 7.39 14.07 -6.88
CA ARG A 97 8.10 13.77 -5.63
C ARG A 97 7.35 12.69 -4.89
N THR A 98 8.06 11.62 -4.52
CA THR A 98 7.49 10.54 -3.71
C THR A 98 8.20 10.48 -2.37
N SER A 99 7.45 10.47 -1.27
CA SER A 99 7.93 10.22 0.09
C SER A 99 7.26 8.96 0.63
N CYS A 100 8.00 8.13 1.36
CA CYS A 100 7.46 6.95 2.03
C CYS A 100 7.85 6.94 3.50
N ASN A 101 6.88 6.61 4.35
CA ASN A 101 7.05 6.40 5.78
C ASN A 101 6.77 4.92 6.11
N ASP A 102 7.50 4.39 7.08
CA ASP A 102 7.41 3.01 7.60
C ASP A 102 6.75 2.95 9.00
#